data_AF-A0A1B6LHS6-F1
#
_entry.id   AF-A0A1B6LHS6-F1
#
_cell.length_a   1.000
_cell.length_b   1.000
_cell.length_c   1.000
_cell.angle_alpha   90.00
_cell.angle_beta   90.00
_cell.angle_gamma   90.00
#
_symmetry.space_group_name_H-M   'P 1'
#
loop_
_entity.id
_entity.type
_entity.pdbx_description
1 polymer ?
#
loop_
_entity_poly.entity_id
_entity_poly.type
_entity_poly.pdbx_seq_one_letter_code
_entity_poly.pdbx_strand_id
1 'polypeptide(L)'
;TPIKPVIPQPAVYNRYDQERFIRQKEETEGFKIDTMGTYHGMTLKSVTEGNQPKKMPAPQTPHPPQPIPTAQARLGLSSQANKRISRTPIIIIPAANTSLITMYNAKDILQDLKFVTTEEKKLQGAKRDNDILLQRRKDGGLTVPYRVIDNPQKLTLGDWDRVVAVFVMGPAWQFKGWPWDGNPVDIFSKICGFHLKYDEMRLDKNVEGWAVSVIQLSRTKRHLDRAALMVFWERLDKHLIKNKPHLRF
;
A
#
# COMPACT_ATOMS: atom_id res chain seq x y z
N THR A 1 -65.27 -2.77 7.66
CA THR A 1 -64.50 -4.02 7.45
C THR A 1 -63.26 -3.67 6.64
N PRO A 2 -62.03 -3.87 7.16
CA PRO A 2 -60.82 -3.43 6.45
C PRO A 2 -60.29 -4.53 5.50
N ILE A 3 -59.90 -4.12 4.29
CA ILE A 3 -59.32 -4.98 3.24
C ILE A 3 -57.82 -5.16 3.52
N LYS A 4 -57.36 -6.41 3.62
CA LYS A 4 -55.93 -6.76 3.77
C LYS A 4 -55.17 -6.60 2.44
N PRO A 5 -53.93 -6.10 2.44
CA PRO A 5 -53.09 -6.03 1.25
C PRO A 5 -52.48 -7.39 0.89
N VAL A 6 -52.44 -7.69 -0.41
CA VAL A 6 -51.85 -8.90 -1.02
C VAL A 6 -50.33 -8.74 -1.13
N ILE A 7 -49.58 -9.72 -0.64
CA ILE A 7 -48.12 -9.79 -0.76
C ILE A 7 -47.78 -10.60 -2.03
N PRO A 8 -46.96 -10.08 -2.98
CA PRO A 8 -46.56 -10.83 -4.16
C PRO A 8 -45.47 -11.87 -3.83
N GLN A 9 -45.66 -13.11 -4.30
CA GLN A 9 -44.67 -14.18 -4.21
C GLN A 9 -43.53 -13.99 -5.22
N PRO A 10 -42.28 -14.42 -4.91
CA PRO A 10 -41.15 -14.28 -5.82
C PRO A 10 -41.25 -15.23 -7.02
N ALA A 11 -40.94 -14.70 -8.20
CA ALA A 11 -40.98 -15.44 -9.47
C ALA A 11 -39.99 -16.61 -9.49
N VAL A 12 -40.48 -17.79 -9.85
CA VAL A 12 -39.70 -19.02 -10.06
C VAL A 12 -39.01 -18.92 -11.42
N TYR A 13 -37.68 -18.87 -11.43
CA TYR A 13 -36.88 -18.74 -12.65
C TYR A 13 -36.87 -20.05 -13.44
N ASN A 14 -37.29 -20.01 -14.71
CA ASN A 14 -37.37 -21.18 -15.58
C ASN A 14 -36.17 -21.22 -16.55
N ARG A 15 -35.45 -22.35 -16.60
CA ARG A 15 -34.17 -22.53 -17.32
C ARG A 15 -34.27 -22.36 -18.85
N TYR A 16 -35.47 -22.22 -19.42
CA TYR A 16 -35.71 -22.08 -20.86
C TYR A 16 -35.84 -20.63 -21.36
N ASP A 17 -35.81 -19.61 -20.49
CA ASP A 17 -35.90 -18.19 -20.92
C ASP A 17 -34.58 -17.63 -21.49
N GLN A 18 -33.49 -18.39 -21.43
CA GLN A 18 -32.16 -17.93 -21.85
C GLN A 18 -31.97 -17.89 -23.38
N GLU A 19 -32.79 -18.61 -24.14
CA GLU A 19 -32.67 -18.68 -25.61
C GLU A 19 -33.36 -17.53 -26.35
N ARG A 20 -34.21 -16.74 -25.67
CA ARG A 20 -34.88 -15.57 -26.29
C ARG A 20 -33.97 -14.36 -26.46
N PHE A 21 -32.94 -14.22 -25.62
CA PHE A 21 -32.04 -13.04 -25.65
C PHE A 21 -30.84 -13.17 -26.59
N ILE A 22 -30.56 -14.35 -27.13
CA ILE A 22 -29.43 -14.55 -28.06
C ILE A 22 -29.81 -14.19 -29.51
N ARG A 23 -31.10 -14.23 -29.87
CA ARG A 23 -31.57 -13.93 -31.24
C ARG A 23 -31.85 -12.46 -31.54
N GLN A 24 -31.64 -11.55 -30.58
CA GLN A 24 -31.90 -10.12 -30.76
C GLN A 24 -30.62 -9.28 -30.81
N LYS A 25 -29.51 -9.88 -31.28
CA LYS A 25 -28.24 -9.19 -31.50
C LYS A 25 -27.92 -9.06 -32.99
N GLU A 26 -28.95 -8.81 -33.80
CA GLU A 26 -28.87 -8.45 -35.22
C GLU A 26 -29.87 -7.32 -35.42
N GLU A 27 -29.35 -6.08 -35.42
CA GLU A 27 -29.96 -4.75 -35.71
C GLU A 27 -29.32 -3.75 -34.71
N THR A 28 -28.52 -2.71 -35.02
CA THR A 28 -28.22 -1.98 -36.25
C THR A 28 -27.01 -1.05 -36.00
N GLU A 29 -26.10 -1.00 -36.98
CA GLU A 29 -25.22 0.10 -37.45
C GLU A 29 -24.15 0.80 -36.56
N GLY A 30 -22.88 0.67 -37.02
CA GLY A 30 -21.95 1.80 -37.11
C GLY A 30 -20.60 1.63 -36.41
N PHE A 31 -19.60 1.01 -37.06
CA PHE A 31 -18.16 1.37 -37.12
C PHE A 31 -17.37 0.23 -37.79
N LYS A 32 -16.88 0.46 -39.02
CA LYS A 32 -15.99 -0.47 -39.76
C LYS A 32 -14.53 -0.18 -39.39
N ILE A 33 -13.77 -1.20 -38.97
CA ILE A 33 -12.31 -1.13 -38.85
C ILE A 33 -11.73 -2.07 -39.91
N ASP A 34 -11.13 -1.48 -40.94
CA ASP A 34 -10.36 -2.18 -41.97
C ASP A 34 -8.98 -2.58 -41.41
N THR A 35 -8.63 -3.86 -41.47
CA THR A 35 -7.30 -4.38 -41.04
C THR A 35 -6.47 -4.95 -42.19
N MET A 36 -6.80 -4.63 -43.45
CA MET A 36 -6.06 -5.13 -44.61
C MET A 36 -5.75 -4.02 -45.62
N GLY A 37 -4.53 -3.48 -45.53
CA GLY A 37 -3.87 -2.64 -46.53
C GLY A 37 -2.37 -2.63 -46.25
N THR A 38 -1.62 -3.61 -46.75
CA THR A 38 -0.84 -3.52 -48.00
C THR A 38 0.38 -2.58 -47.89
N TYR A 39 1.57 -3.16 -47.81
CA TYR A 39 2.72 -2.62 -48.54
C TYR A 39 3.25 -3.70 -49.49
N HIS A 40 3.08 -3.41 -50.77
CA HIS A 40 3.49 -4.17 -51.94
C HIS A 40 4.74 -3.48 -52.51
N GLY A 41 5.74 -4.27 -52.90
CA GLY A 41 6.70 -3.86 -53.93
C GLY A 41 8.05 -3.35 -53.45
N MET A 42 9.04 -4.24 -53.43
CA MET A 42 10.32 -3.98 -54.10
C MET A 42 10.74 -5.25 -54.85
N THR A 43 10.81 -5.11 -56.18
CA THR A 43 11.15 -6.14 -57.18
C THR A 43 12.64 -6.14 -57.51
N LEU A 44 13.09 -7.28 -58.05
CA LEU A 44 14.44 -7.56 -58.56
C LEU A 44 14.94 -6.50 -59.56
N LYS A 45 16.21 -6.06 -59.39
CA LYS A 45 17.25 -5.93 -60.44
C LYS A 45 18.54 -5.28 -59.91
N SER A 46 19.58 -6.08 -59.73
CA SER A 46 20.96 -5.64 -59.93
C SER A 46 21.78 -6.85 -60.41
N VAL A 47 21.90 -6.97 -61.72
CA VAL A 47 22.79 -7.90 -62.44
C VAL A 47 23.67 -7.03 -63.35
N THR A 48 24.99 -7.20 -63.26
CA THR A 48 26.11 -6.97 -64.23
C THR A 48 27.33 -6.60 -63.38
N GLU A 49 28.41 -7.36 -63.19
CA GLU A 49 29.33 -8.18 -64.01
C GLU A 49 29.97 -9.20 -63.01
N GLY A 50 30.43 -10.42 -63.28
CA GLY A 50 31.20 -11.00 -64.38
C GLY A 50 32.28 -11.94 -63.79
N ASN A 51 32.39 -13.17 -64.32
CA ASN A 51 33.51 -14.14 -64.24
C ASN A 51 33.69 -15.18 -63.08
N GLN A 52 33.21 -16.41 -63.38
CA GLN A 52 33.93 -17.73 -63.41
C GLN A 52 34.33 -18.50 -62.11
N PRO A 53 34.50 -19.86 -62.19
CA PRO A 53 33.69 -20.81 -61.41
C PRO A 53 34.40 -21.50 -60.24
N LYS A 54 33.65 -21.90 -59.19
CA LYS A 54 34.09 -22.87 -58.16
C LYS A 54 32.95 -23.82 -57.74
N LYS A 55 33.40 -25.02 -57.35
CA LYS A 55 32.72 -26.32 -57.14
C LYS A 55 31.69 -26.43 -55.99
N MET A 56 30.73 -27.37 -56.19
CA MET A 56 30.03 -28.29 -55.24
C MET A 56 28.99 -27.72 -54.25
N PRO A 57 28.08 -28.53 -53.64
CA PRO A 57 27.31 -29.70 -54.11
C PRO A 57 25.77 -29.49 -53.93
N ALA A 58 24.95 -30.43 -54.42
CA ALA A 58 23.47 -30.35 -54.37
C ALA A 58 22.88 -30.57 -52.94
N PRO A 59 21.91 -29.75 -52.49
CA PRO A 59 21.22 -29.97 -51.21
C PRO A 59 20.06 -30.96 -51.32
N GLN A 60 20.05 -31.90 -50.38
CA GLN A 60 18.94 -32.83 -50.10
C GLN A 60 17.83 -32.12 -49.30
N THR A 61 16.60 -32.56 -49.51
CA THR A 61 15.35 -32.09 -48.90
C THR A 61 15.33 -32.27 -47.37
N PRO A 62 14.97 -31.26 -46.56
CA PRO A 62 14.76 -31.44 -45.12
C PRO A 62 13.34 -31.92 -44.80
N HIS A 63 13.26 -33.04 -44.07
CA HIS A 63 12.07 -33.50 -43.36
C HIS A 63 11.70 -32.52 -42.20
N PRO A 64 10.41 -32.42 -41.83
CA PRO A 64 9.97 -31.56 -40.74
C PRO A 64 10.35 -32.16 -39.36
N PRO A 65 10.88 -31.37 -38.41
CA PRO A 65 11.16 -31.85 -37.05
C PRO A 65 9.88 -31.95 -36.20
N GLN A 66 9.75 -33.08 -35.52
CA GLN A 66 8.69 -33.43 -34.57
C GLN A 66 8.71 -32.54 -33.31
N PRO A 67 7.57 -32.29 -32.65
CA PRO A 67 7.50 -31.44 -31.45
C PRO A 67 8.03 -32.17 -30.20
N ILE A 68 8.91 -31.48 -29.46
CA ILE A 68 9.50 -31.92 -28.20
C ILE A 68 8.44 -31.83 -27.08
N PRO A 69 8.28 -32.83 -26.20
CA PRO A 69 7.32 -32.78 -25.09
C PRO A 69 7.59 -31.62 -24.11
N THR A 70 6.54 -30.87 -23.81
CA THR A 70 6.48 -29.62 -23.02
C THR A 70 6.84 -29.74 -21.53
N ALA A 71 7.47 -30.83 -21.09
CA ALA A 71 7.76 -31.11 -19.69
C ALA A 71 9.15 -30.63 -19.22
N GLN A 72 10.10 -30.38 -20.13
CA GLN A 72 11.48 -30.00 -19.77
C GLN A 72 11.81 -28.50 -19.92
N ALA A 73 10.89 -27.69 -20.45
CA ALA A 73 11.04 -26.23 -20.52
C ALA A 73 10.63 -25.49 -19.22
N ARG A 74 10.22 -26.21 -18.16
CA ARG A 74 9.73 -25.63 -16.90
C ARG A 74 10.78 -25.51 -15.79
N LEU A 75 12.04 -25.86 -16.04
CA LEU A 75 13.11 -25.81 -15.03
C LEU A 75 14.09 -24.62 -15.19
N GLY A 76 13.81 -23.68 -16.10
CA GLY A 76 14.71 -22.55 -16.41
C GLY A 76 14.23 -21.14 -16.02
N LEU A 77 13.07 -21.00 -15.38
CA LEU A 77 12.50 -19.69 -15.02
C LEU A 77 12.03 -19.62 -13.56
N SER A 78 12.83 -20.16 -12.64
CA SER A 78 12.90 -19.60 -11.29
C SER A 78 13.85 -18.41 -11.30
N SER A 79 13.57 -17.40 -12.15
CA SER A 79 14.04 -16.06 -11.84
C SER A 79 13.51 -15.80 -10.44
N GLN A 80 14.41 -15.75 -9.46
CA GLN A 80 14.09 -15.33 -8.10
C GLN A 80 13.30 -14.03 -8.26
N ALA A 81 11.98 -14.12 -8.11
CA ALA A 81 11.14 -12.96 -8.04
C ALA A 81 11.60 -12.29 -6.76
N ASN A 82 12.56 -11.37 -6.90
CA ASN A 82 13.06 -10.51 -5.84
C ASN A 82 11.80 -9.96 -5.19
N LYS A 83 11.41 -10.52 -4.05
CA LYS A 83 10.17 -10.16 -3.37
C LYS A 83 10.28 -8.66 -3.17
N ARG A 84 9.48 -7.90 -3.92
CA ARG A 84 9.56 -6.45 -3.95
C ARG A 84 9.44 -5.96 -2.50
N ILE A 85 10.55 -5.53 -1.92
CA ILE A 85 10.59 -5.10 -0.52
C ILE A 85 9.58 -3.96 -0.39
N SER A 86 8.59 -4.14 0.49
CA SER A 86 7.59 -3.10 0.75
C SER A 86 8.30 -1.82 1.14
N ARG A 87 7.87 -0.67 0.62
CA ARG A 87 8.45 0.64 0.98
C ARG A 87 7.51 1.48 1.85
N THR A 88 6.40 0.89 2.30
CA THR A 88 5.40 1.57 3.12
C THR A 88 6.01 1.94 4.48
N PRO A 89 6.08 3.23 4.86
CA PRO A 89 6.53 3.64 6.17
C PRO A 89 5.67 3.04 7.30
N ILE A 90 6.30 2.75 8.45
CA ILE A 90 5.64 2.17 9.64
C ILE A 90 5.70 3.18 10.79
N ILE A 91 4.56 3.41 11.43
CA ILE A 91 4.41 4.20 12.65
C ILE A 91 4.07 3.24 13.79
N ILE A 92 4.82 3.30 14.88
CA ILE A 92 4.55 2.51 16.08
C ILE A 92 3.83 3.39 17.10
N ILE A 93 2.70 2.91 17.63
CA ILE A 93 2.00 3.54 18.75
C ILE A 93 2.08 2.64 19.99
N PRO A 94 1.82 3.17 21.20
CA PRO A 94 1.76 2.33 22.39
C PRO A 94 0.60 1.34 22.33
N ALA A 95 0.82 0.14 22.88
CA ALA A 95 -0.24 -0.85 23.12
C ALA A 95 -1.08 -0.55 24.38
N ALA A 96 -0.77 0.53 25.11
CA ALA A 96 -1.46 0.89 26.34
C ALA A 96 -2.80 1.58 26.05
N ASN A 97 -3.89 1.05 26.60
CA ASN A 97 -5.22 1.63 26.48
C ASN A 97 -5.36 3.03 27.12
N THR A 98 -4.46 3.37 28.03
CA THR A 98 -4.39 4.69 28.68
C THR A 98 -3.71 5.76 27.82
N SER A 99 -3.09 5.37 26.69
CA SER A 99 -2.50 6.29 25.73
C SER A 99 -3.59 7.10 25.03
N LEU A 100 -3.29 8.37 24.73
CA LEU A 100 -4.18 9.23 23.95
C LEU A 100 -4.34 8.73 22.51
N ILE A 101 -3.29 8.13 21.95
CA ILE A 101 -3.33 7.48 20.64
C ILE A 101 -3.36 5.96 20.82
N THR A 102 -4.34 5.32 20.18
CA THR A 102 -4.55 3.86 20.21
C THR A 102 -4.97 3.37 18.82
N MET A 103 -5.06 2.06 18.64
CA MET A 103 -5.55 1.47 17.38
C MET A 103 -7.02 1.82 17.07
N TYR A 104 -7.78 2.39 18.01
CA TYR A 104 -9.16 2.82 17.74
C TYR A 104 -9.25 4.19 17.07
N ASN A 105 -8.30 5.08 17.36
CA ASN A 105 -8.36 6.49 16.97
C ASN A 105 -7.15 6.97 16.15
N ALA A 106 -6.16 6.11 15.91
CA ALA A 106 -4.94 6.47 15.17
C ALA A 106 -5.25 7.03 13.77
N LYS A 107 -6.31 6.53 13.12
CA LYS A 107 -6.74 7.05 11.81
C LYS A 107 -7.28 8.48 11.93
N ASP A 108 -8.17 8.73 12.88
CA ASP A 108 -8.73 10.06 13.14
C ASP A 108 -7.61 11.08 13.47
N ILE A 109 -6.64 10.66 14.31
CA ILE A 109 -5.54 11.52 14.76
C ILE A 109 -4.54 11.79 13.64
N LEU A 110 -4.05 10.75 12.95
CA LEU A 110 -2.93 10.88 12.02
C LEU A 110 -3.41 11.26 10.61
N GLN A 111 -4.56 10.77 10.16
CA GLN A 111 -5.05 11.05 8.81
C GLN A 111 -5.95 12.28 8.80
N ASP A 112 -6.91 12.36 9.72
CA ASP A 112 -7.95 13.40 9.70
C ASP A 112 -7.56 14.61 10.58
N LEU A 113 -6.46 14.50 11.33
CA LEU A 113 -5.94 15.53 12.25
C LEU A 113 -6.98 15.96 13.29
N LYS A 114 -7.75 14.99 13.78
CA LYS A 114 -8.80 15.19 14.78
C LYS A 114 -8.58 14.26 15.95
N PHE A 115 -8.61 14.80 17.17
CA PHE A 115 -8.59 13.94 18.34
C PHE A 115 -10.00 13.44 18.68
N VAL A 116 -10.11 12.13 18.83
CA VAL A 116 -11.28 11.43 19.36
C VAL A 116 -10.77 10.42 20.38
N THR A 117 -11.38 10.38 21.55
CA THR A 117 -10.96 9.45 22.62
C THR A 117 -11.25 8.01 22.23
N THR A 118 -10.53 7.08 22.86
CA THR A 118 -10.76 5.64 22.66
C THR A 118 -12.16 5.23 23.11
N GLU A 119 -12.65 5.83 24.20
CA GLU A 119 -13.97 5.62 24.78
C GLU A 119 -15.08 6.03 23.82
N GLU A 120 -14.98 7.21 23.20
CA GLU A 120 -15.94 7.68 22.19
C GLU A 120 -15.97 6.74 20.98
N LYS A 121 -14.82 6.27 20.49
CA LYS A 121 -14.77 5.31 19.37
C LYS A 121 -15.44 3.99 19.74
N LYS A 122 -15.22 3.48 20.96
CA LYS A 122 -15.86 2.26 21.45
C LYS A 122 -17.37 2.43 21.57
N LEU A 123 -17.84 3.59 22.04
CA LEU A 123 -19.27 3.89 22.14
C LEU A 123 -19.95 3.94 20.76
N GLN A 124 -19.21 4.36 19.73
CA GLN A 124 -19.64 4.32 18.33
C GLN A 124 -19.56 2.92 17.70
N GLY A 125 -19.23 1.87 18.47
CA GLY A 125 -19.13 0.50 17.99
C GLY A 125 -17.85 0.20 17.19
N ALA A 126 -16.81 1.03 17.30
CA ALA A 126 -15.55 0.78 16.60
C ALA A 126 -14.91 -0.54 17.05
N LYS A 127 -14.48 -1.33 16.07
CA LYS A 127 -13.69 -2.54 16.31
C LYS A 127 -12.21 -2.20 16.34
N ARG A 128 -11.43 -2.99 17.08
CA ARG A 128 -9.98 -2.84 17.15
C ARG A 128 -9.32 -3.57 15.99
N ASP A 129 -8.61 -2.83 15.15
CA ASP A 129 -7.71 -3.42 14.16
C ASP A 129 -6.33 -3.70 14.77
N ASN A 130 -5.66 -4.74 14.26
CA ASN A 130 -4.28 -5.05 14.64
C ASN A 130 -3.24 -4.33 13.76
N ASP A 131 -3.69 -3.77 12.64
CA ASP A 131 -2.88 -3.12 11.63
C ASP A 131 -3.76 -2.10 10.90
N ILE A 132 -3.31 -0.84 10.82
CA ILE A 132 -4.08 0.24 10.20
C ILE A 132 -3.27 0.79 9.04
N LEU A 133 -3.89 0.87 7.86
CA LEU A 133 -3.33 1.54 6.70
C LEU A 133 -3.93 2.95 6.58
N LEU A 134 -3.10 3.96 6.81
CA LEU A 134 -3.44 5.37 6.58
C LEU A 134 -3.18 5.74 5.12
N GLN A 135 -3.96 6.66 4.58
CA GLN A 135 -3.73 7.28 3.29
C GLN A 135 -3.50 8.78 3.47
N ARG A 136 -2.24 9.17 3.65
CA ARG A 136 -1.87 10.57 3.83
C ARG A 136 -1.88 11.27 2.48
N ARG A 137 -2.65 12.35 2.36
CA ARG A 137 -2.61 13.25 1.21
C ARG A 137 -1.48 14.26 1.40
N LYS A 138 -0.67 14.43 0.36
CA LYS A 138 0.38 15.44 0.24
C LYS A 138 0.01 16.44 -0.86
N ASP A 139 0.77 17.54 -0.91
CA ASP A 139 0.64 18.54 -1.96
C ASP A 139 0.83 17.91 -3.35
N GLY A 140 0.17 18.48 -4.35
CA GLY A 140 0.18 17.94 -5.71
C GLY A 140 -0.67 16.68 -5.90
N GLY A 141 -1.57 16.36 -4.95
CA GLY A 141 -2.52 15.24 -5.07
C GLY A 141 -1.89 13.87 -4.80
N LEU A 142 -0.62 13.81 -4.40
CA LEU A 142 0.04 12.55 -4.07
C LEU A 142 -0.55 11.97 -2.78
N THR A 143 -0.92 10.70 -2.82
CA THR A 143 -1.33 9.95 -1.61
C THR A 143 -0.26 8.94 -1.25
N VAL A 144 0.15 8.94 0.01
CA VAL A 144 1.19 8.07 0.55
C VAL A 144 0.60 7.16 1.63
N PRO A 145 0.75 5.83 1.50
CA PRO A 145 0.30 4.91 2.52
C PRO A 145 1.25 4.88 3.72
N TYR A 146 0.72 4.86 4.93
CA TYR A 146 1.48 4.61 6.16
C TYR A 146 0.83 3.46 6.92
N ARG A 147 1.64 2.54 7.44
CA ARG A 147 1.18 1.43 8.27
C ARG A 147 1.31 1.81 9.74
N VAL A 148 0.28 1.61 10.55
CA VAL A 148 0.31 1.83 11.99
C VAL A 148 0.14 0.50 12.70
N ILE A 149 1.01 0.25 13.68
CA ILE A 149 0.96 -0.93 14.54
C ILE A 149 1.18 -0.53 16.00
N ASP A 150 0.72 -1.36 16.92
CA ASP A 150 0.98 -1.21 18.37
C ASP A 150 1.84 -2.34 18.96
N ASN A 151 2.06 -3.42 18.20
CA ASN A 151 2.89 -4.55 18.60
C ASN A 151 4.17 -4.65 17.73
N PRO A 152 5.30 -4.08 18.19
CA PRO A 152 6.56 -4.11 17.45
C PRO A 152 7.15 -5.51 17.30
N GLN A 153 6.72 -6.50 18.09
CA GLN A 153 7.21 -7.89 17.98
C GLN A 153 6.78 -8.57 16.67
N LYS A 154 5.83 -7.99 15.93
CA LYS A 154 5.43 -8.45 14.60
C LYS A 154 6.37 -7.98 13.49
N LEU A 155 7.35 -7.12 13.80
CA LEU A 155 8.30 -6.58 12.84
C LEU A 155 9.48 -7.53 12.65
N THR A 156 9.81 -7.81 11.40
CA THR A 156 11.07 -8.46 11.03
C THR A 156 12.22 -7.44 11.05
N LEU A 157 13.47 -7.92 11.07
CA LEU A 157 14.66 -7.04 11.00
C LEU A 157 14.62 -6.09 9.79
N GLY A 158 14.12 -6.55 8.64
CA GLY A 158 13.98 -5.73 7.44
C GLY A 158 12.86 -4.67 7.53
N ASP A 159 11.91 -4.81 8.45
CA ASP A 159 10.84 -3.84 8.63
C ASP A 159 11.29 -2.62 9.45
N TRP A 160 12.28 -2.78 10.32
CA TRP A 160 12.79 -1.70 11.17
C TRP A 160 13.40 -0.54 10.39
N ASP A 161 13.95 -0.81 9.20
CA ASP A 161 14.39 0.24 8.28
C ASP A 161 13.22 1.15 7.83
N ARG A 162 12.00 0.60 7.80
CA ARG A 162 10.77 1.33 7.41
C ARG A 162 10.05 1.96 8.59
N VAL A 163 10.49 1.74 9.82
CA VAL A 163 9.89 2.38 10.99
C VAL A 163 10.31 3.84 11.03
N VAL A 164 9.36 4.74 10.80
CA VAL A 164 9.64 6.17 10.63
C VAL A 164 9.34 6.99 11.86
N ALA A 165 8.36 6.56 12.66
CA ALA A 165 7.95 7.27 13.86
C ALA A 165 7.53 6.31 14.97
N VAL A 166 7.69 6.76 16.22
CA VAL A 166 7.20 6.09 17.42
C VAL A 166 6.52 7.09 18.36
N PHE A 167 5.34 6.73 18.87
CA PHE A 167 4.71 7.42 19.99
C PHE A 167 5.16 6.77 21.31
N VAL A 168 5.71 7.58 22.22
CA VAL A 168 6.34 7.14 23.47
C VAL A 168 5.46 7.45 24.67
N MET A 169 5.50 6.56 25.66
CA MET A 169 4.78 6.69 26.93
C MET A 169 5.65 7.26 28.05
N GLY A 170 6.97 7.08 27.98
CA GLY A 170 7.94 7.59 28.97
C GLY A 170 8.77 6.52 29.68
N PRO A 171 8.24 5.35 30.06
CA PRO A 171 9.09 4.30 30.64
C PRO A 171 10.01 3.64 29.60
N ALA A 172 11.30 3.52 29.90
CA ALA A 172 12.29 2.92 28.99
C ALA A 172 12.00 1.45 28.62
N TRP A 173 11.29 0.72 29.49
CA TRP A 173 10.89 -0.67 29.21
C TRP A 173 9.99 -0.79 27.96
N GLN A 174 9.39 0.32 27.48
CA GLN A 174 8.65 0.35 26.21
C GLN A 174 9.48 -0.18 25.04
N PHE A 175 10.80 0.01 25.07
CA PHE A 175 11.73 -0.36 24.01
C PHE A 175 12.39 -1.74 24.22
N LYS A 176 11.91 -2.52 25.20
CA LYS A 176 12.47 -3.85 25.45
C LYS A 176 12.33 -4.75 24.22
N GLY A 177 13.45 -5.34 23.79
CA GLY A 177 13.50 -6.23 22.62
C GLY A 177 13.44 -5.50 21.27
N TRP A 178 13.59 -4.19 21.25
CA TRP A 178 13.78 -3.43 20.02
C TRP A 178 15.23 -3.57 19.55
N PRO A 179 15.53 -3.27 18.27
CA PRO A 179 16.92 -3.12 17.81
C PRO A 179 17.68 -2.08 18.63
N TRP A 180 19.01 -2.05 18.45
CA TRP A 180 19.91 -1.14 19.19
C TRP A 180 19.78 -1.32 20.71
N ASP A 181 19.58 -2.56 21.15
CA ASP A 181 19.43 -2.97 22.55
C ASP A 181 18.33 -2.22 23.33
N GLY A 182 17.36 -1.64 22.61
CA GLY A 182 16.32 -0.81 23.22
C GLY A 182 16.82 0.55 23.73
N ASN A 183 18.03 0.99 23.33
CA ASN A 183 18.60 2.27 23.77
C ASN A 183 17.83 3.46 23.16
N PRO A 184 17.22 4.33 23.98
CA PRO A 184 16.45 5.47 23.47
C PRO A 184 17.25 6.43 22.59
N VAL A 185 18.53 6.68 22.89
CA VAL A 185 19.38 7.59 22.13
C VAL A 185 19.58 7.05 20.71
N ASP A 186 19.92 5.77 20.58
CA ASP A 186 20.10 5.13 19.28
C ASP A 186 18.78 5.01 18.51
N ILE A 187 17.69 4.67 19.19
CA ILE A 187 16.35 4.61 18.61
C ILE A 187 15.98 5.98 18.02
N PHE A 188 16.08 7.06 18.79
CA PHE A 188 15.65 8.40 18.34
C PHE A 188 16.63 9.05 17.36
N SER A 189 17.85 8.54 17.21
CA SER A 189 18.73 8.92 16.11
C SER A 189 18.22 8.42 14.75
N LYS A 190 17.42 7.34 14.72
CA LYS A 190 16.96 6.66 13.49
C LYS A 190 15.47 6.83 13.24
N ILE A 191 14.67 6.88 14.31
CA ILE A 191 13.21 6.91 14.31
C ILE A 191 12.75 8.23 14.94
N CYS A 192 11.80 8.91 14.31
CA CYS A 192 11.27 10.16 14.86
C CYS A 192 10.36 9.87 16.07
N GLY A 193 10.74 10.35 17.25
CA GLY A 193 9.97 10.13 18.48
C GLY A 193 8.95 11.23 18.77
N PHE A 194 7.77 10.85 19.25
CA PHE A 194 6.67 11.74 19.62
C PHE A 194 6.08 11.37 20.97
N HIS A 195 5.67 12.35 21.76
CA HIS A 195 4.90 12.14 22.99
C HIS A 195 3.62 12.95 22.93
N LEU A 196 2.47 12.28 22.97
CA LEU A 196 1.15 12.92 22.94
C LEU A 196 0.60 12.99 24.36
N LYS A 197 0.30 14.20 24.84
CA LYS A 197 -0.24 14.46 26.19
C LYS A 197 -1.31 15.53 26.17
N TYR A 198 -2.09 15.60 27.24
CA TYR A 198 -2.91 16.79 27.48
C TYR A 198 -2.05 17.96 27.97
N ASP A 199 -2.46 19.19 27.69
CA ASP A 199 -1.74 20.41 28.06
C ASP A 199 -1.51 20.49 29.59
N GLU A 200 -2.51 20.16 30.40
CA GLU A 200 -2.41 20.22 31.87
C GLU A 200 -1.56 19.12 32.52
N MET A 201 -1.24 18.04 31.80
CA MET A 201 -0.46 16.94 32.35
C MET A 201 1.02 17.34 32.54
N ARG A 202 1.69 16.80 33.55
CA ARG A 202 3.15 16.94 33.67
C ARG A 202 3.85 16.08 32.62
N LEU A 203 4.96 16.58 32.09
CA LEU A 203 5.82 15.80 31.21
C LEU A 203 6.55 14.73 32.03
N ASP A 204 6.65 13.51 31.50
CA ASP A 204 7.43 12.45 32.12
C ASP A 204 8.93 12.77 32.07
N LYS A 205 9.67 12.50 33.15
CA LYS A 205 11.08 12.87 33.28
C LYS A 205 11.98 12.19 32.25
N ASN A 206 11.66 10.96 31.85
CA ASN A 206 12.46 10.28 30.83
C ASN A 206 12.22 10.91 29.46
N VAL A 207 10.97 11.27 29.17
CA VAL A 207 10.59 11.95 27.91
C VAL A 207 11.31 13.28 27.77
N GLU A 208 11.46 14.04 28.86
CA GLU A 208 12.23 15.29 28.89
C GLU A 208 13.70 15.09 28.49
N GLY A 209 14.30 13.96 28.87
CA GLY A 209 15.68 13.61 28.52
C GLY A 209 15.87 12.99 27.14
N TRP A 210 14.80 12.75 26.38
CA TRP A 210 14.85 12.09 25.08
C TRP A 210 14.70 13.07 23.92
N ALA A 211 15.24 12.71 22.75
CA ALA A 211 15.07 13.45 21.50
C ALA A 211 13.67 13.20 20.89
N VAL A 212 12.63 13.64 21.61
CA VAL A 212 11.22 13.39 21.28
C VAL A 212 10.43 14.69 21.17
N SER A 213 9.46 14.69 20.27
CA SER A 213 8.60 15.84 20.00
C SER A 213 7.34 15.76 20.84
N VAL A 214 7.16 16.69 21.78
CA VAL A 214 5.95 16.74 22.59
C VAL A 214 4.83 17.44 21.83
N ILE A 215 3.70 16.76 21.67
CA ILE A 215 2.46 17.29 21.10
C ILE A 215 1.44 17.39 22.23
N GLN A 216 0.92 18.60 22.43
CA GLN A 216 -0.04 18.88 23.50
C GLN A 216 -1.42 19.08 22.90
N LEU A 217 -2.40 18.38 23.46
CA LEU A 217 -3.81 18.53 23.12
C LEU A 217 -4.56 19.16 24.28
N SER A 218 -5.54 19.99 23.97
CA SER A 218 -6.48 20.46 24.98
C SER A 218 -7.56 19.39 25.20
N ARG A 219 -8.12 19.30 26.41
CA ARG A 219 -9.30 18.46 26.66
C ARG A 219 -10.59 18.99 26.02
N THR A 220 -10.67 20.30 25.79
CA THR A 220 -11.93 20.95 25.37
C THR A 220 -11.82 21.69 24.04
N LYS A 221 -10.63 22.23 23.70
CA LYS A 221 -10.44 23.06 22.51
C LYS A 221 -10.15 22.24 21.24
N ARG A 222 -11.12 21.46 20.77
CA ARG A 222 -11.00 20.57 19.59
C ARG A 222 -10.66 21.29 18.27
N HIS A 223 -11.01 22.57 18.15
CA HIS A 223 -10.65 23.38 16.97
C HIS A 223 -9.12 23.60 16.83
N LEU A 224 -8.34 23.41 17.91
CA LEU A 224 -6.88 23.52 17.90
C LEU A 224 -6.19 22.19 17.55
N ASP A 225 -6.89 21.06 17.58
CA ASP A 225 -6.30 19.74 17.37
C ASP A 225 -5.55 19.67 16.03
N ARG A 226 -6.15 20.22 14.97
CA ARG A 226 -5.54 20.18 13.63
C ARG A 226 -4.16 20.82 13.60
N ALA A 227 -4.01 21.98 14.23
CA ALA A 227 -2.74 22.70 14.29
C ALA A 227 -1.72 21.91 15.14
N ALA A 228 -2.14 21.42 16.30
CA ALA A 228 -1.26 20.63 17.19
C ALA A 228 -0.79 19.33 16.53
N LEU A 229 -1.70 18.59 15.88
CA LEU A 229 -1.40 17.32 15.22
C LEU A 229 -0.63 17.50 13.91
N MET A 230 -0.76 18.63 13.22
CA MET A 230 0.02 18.92 12.02
C MET A 230 1.53 18.97 12.29
N VAL A 231 1.94 19.36 13.51
CA VAL A 231 3.35 19.33 13.96
C VAL A 231 3.96 17.93 13.83
N PHE A 232 3.17 16.87 14.01
CA PHE A 232 3.64 15.49 13.78
C PHE A 232 4.19 15.32 12.37
N TRP A 233 3.39 15.69 11.37
CA TRP A 233 3.73 15.50 9.96
C TRP A 233 4.87 16.40 9.50
N GLU A 234 4.90 17.65 9.97
CA GLU A 234 5.99 18.58 9.69
C GLU A 234 7.34 18.02 10.17
N ARG A 235 7.39 17.57 11.44
CA ARG A 235 8.62 17.01 12.02
C ARG A 235 9.00 15.69 11.36
N LEU A 236 8.01 14.85 11.05
CA LEU A 236 8.25 13.58 10.37
C LEU A 236 8.81 13.78 8.96
N ASP A 237 8.23 14.67 8.16
CA ASP A 237 8.72 14.95 6.81
C ASP A 237 10.17 15.46 6.84
N LYS A 238 10.49 16.39 7.75
CA LYS A 238 11.86 16.88 7.94
C LYS A 238 12.82 15.76 8.30
N HIS A 239 12.41 14.84 9.18
CA HIS A 239 13.21 13.67 9.55
C HIS A 239 13.43 12.72 8.36
N LEU A 240 12.40 12.48 7.55
CA LEU A 240 12.46 11.53 6.44
C LEU A 240 13.29 12.03 5.27
N ILE A 241 13.21 13.31 4.94
CA ILE A 241 14.07 13.94 3.92
C ILE A 241 15.55 13.73 4.26
N LYS A 242 15.92 13.88 5.54
CA LYS A 242 17.30 13.76 5.99
C LYS A 242 17.76 12.31 6.15
N ASN A 243 16.96 11.47 6.78
CA ASN A 243 17.42 10.19 7.32
C ASN A 243 16.93 8.97 6.53
N LYS A 244 15.86 9.10 5.72
CA LYS A 244 15.24 7.98 5.00
C LYS A 244 14.81 8.37 3.57
N PRO A 245 15.71 8.90 2.72
CA PRO A 245 15.38 9.35 1.36
C PRO A 245 14.97 8.21 0.41
N HIS A 246 15.27 6.96 0.77
CA HIS A 246 14.90 5.77 -0.01
C HIS A 246 13.44 5.35 0.13
N LEU A 247 12.75 5.84 1.18
CA LEU A 247 11.33 5.60 1.37
C LEU A 247 10.51 6.55 0.51
N ARG A 248 9.33 6.09 0.08
CA ARG A 248 8.34 6.95 -0.57
C ARG A 248 7.40 7.43 0.52
N PHE A 249 7.48 8.71 0.89
CA PHE A 249 6.79 9.26 2.05
C PHE A 249 6.07 10.58 1.78
#